data_AF-A0A4U5LUB1-F1
#
_entry.id   AF-A0A4U5LUB1-F1
#
_cell.length_a   1.000
_cell.length_b   1.000
_cell.length_c   1.000
_cell.angle_alpha   90.00
_cell.angle_beta   90.00
_cell.angle_gamma   90.00
#
_symmetry.space_group_name_H-M   'P 1'
#
loop_
_entity.id
_entity.type
_entity.pdbx_description
1 polymer ?
#
loop_
_entity_poly.entity_id
_entity_poly.type
_entity_poly.pdbx_seq_one_letter_code
_entity_poly.pdbx_strand_id
1 'polypeptide(L)'
;MFDWCQLSILISTYLMPPKRSARLKAPTVSKQPSTSNNLTFDRKLIIAKDGVIKDDKKAMLLSHPRTRAPTLYYGVGSGNTLCELVKVGDGKRSLLIGESAVEDGDVVFLVPINPLFLVLPSLEKKKKHAVTLEDLLVDPLFPQLNDLKNSKNLLIALRKVCFLQEEKKSISFQLDHTKLAEWLRKKYEMAKKIRDSEEEALNYMQEVLLEEHYNLLRITLGLKDKEPEKVEEEANNLKRSTKKTTKQGAKKRKT
;
A
#
# COMPACT_ATOMS: atom_id res chain seq x y z
N MET A 1 -65.46 9.51 22.74
CA MET A 1 -64.81 10.21 23.88
C MET A 1 -65.03 9.29 25.08
N PHE A 2 -64.06 8.42 25.36
CA PHE A 2 -64.17 7.45 26.45
C PHE A 2 -62.82 7.32 27.15
N ASP A 3 -62.95 7.37 28.47
CA ASP A 3 -61.98 7.69 29.50
C ASP A 3 -60.89 6.61 29.64
N TRP A 4 -59.63 7.02 29.65
CA TRP A 4 -58.46 6.16 29.90
C TRP A 4 -58.05 6.33 31.36
N CYS A 5 -58.68 5.59 32.29
CA CYS A 5 -58.17 5.55 33.67
C CYS A 5 -58.51 4.30 34.50
N GLN A 6 -59.04 3.23 33.93
CA GLN A 6 -59.26 1.97 34.67
C GLN A 6 -58.87 0.74 33.86
N LEU A 7 -57.58 0.40 33.85
CA LEU A 7 -57.08 -0.96 33.57
C LEU A 7 -55.60 -1.11 33.94
N SER A 8 -55.19 -0.54 35.08
CA SER A 8 -54.01 -0.98 35.80
C SER A 8 -54.45 -2.06 36.79
N ILE A 9 -53.79 -3.22 36.73
CA ILE A 9 -53.88 -4.42 37.60
C ILE A 9 -54.64 -5.58 36.95
N LEU A 10 -53.84 -6.51 36.40
CA LEU A 10 -54.05 -7.93 36.03
C LEU A 10 -53.26 -8.12 34.72
N ILE A 11 -52.04 -8.67 34.70
CA ILE A 11 -51.72 -10.07 34.98
C ILE A 11 -50.30 -10.12 35.56
N SER A 12 -50.24 -10.31 36.87
CA SER A 12 -49.09 -10.90 37.57
C SER A 12 -49.22 -12.42 37.44
N THR A 13 -48.08 -13.12 37.40
CA THR A 13 -47.88 -14.58 37.34
C THR A 13 -48.09 -15.23 35.97
N TYR A 14 -46.98 -15.42 35.24
CA TYR A 14 -46.52 -16.72 34.69
C TYR A 14 -45.28 -16.49 33.81
N LEU A 15 -44.09 -16.54 34.42
CA LEU A 15 -42.86 -17.00 33.77
C LEU A 15 -41.84 -17.26 34.87
N MET A 16 -41.68 -18.55 35.18
CA MET A 16 -40.73 -19.04 36.17
C MET A 16 -39.30 -18.62 35.80
N PRO A 17 -38.46 -18.29 36.81
CA PRO A 17 -37.02 -18.09 36.59
C PRO A 17 -36.35 -19.45 36.26
N PRO A 18 -35.35 -19.49 35.37
CA PRO A 18 -34.56 -20.70 35.15
C PRO A 18 -33.82 -21.08 36.44
N LYS A 19 -33.89 -22.38 36.77
CA LYS A 19 -33.26 -22.98 37.95
C LYS A 19 -31.76 -22.64 37.98
N ARG A 20 -31.28 -22.12 39.12
CA ARG A 20 -29.84 -22.01 39.43
C ARG A 20 -29.19 -23.39 39.31
N SER A 21 -28.42 -23.59 38.24
CA SER A 21 -27.45 -24.68 38.15
C SER A 21 -26.38 -24.45 39.21
N ALA A 22 -26.05 -25.49 39.99
CA ALA A 22 -24.99 -25.47 40.97
C ALA A 22 -23.66 -25.13 40.28
N ARG A 23 -22.97 -24.09 40.78
CA ARG A 23 -21.66 -23.66 40.30
C ARG A 23 -20.64 -24.78 40.59
N LEU A 24 -20.34 -25.59 39.59
CA LEU A 24 -19.13 -26.42 39.61
C LEU A 24 -17.92 -25.49 39.68
N LYS A 25 -17.08 -25.67 40.70
CA LYS A 25 -15.81 -24.94 40.84
C LYS A 25 -14.91 -25.33 39.67
N ALA A 26 -14.57 -24.37 38.82
CA ALA A 26 -13.57 -24.56 37.77
C ALA A 26 -12.18 -24.81 38.39
N PRO A 27 -11.36 -25.69 37.81
CA PRO A 27 -10.02 -25.97 38.31
C PRO A 27 -9.11 -24.75 38.10
N THR A 28 -8.27 -24.50 39.10
CA THR A 28 -7.23 -23.48 39.13
C THR A 28 -6.26 -23.70 37.96
N VAL A 29 -6.40 -22.92 36.89
CA VAL A 29 -5.42 -22.87 35.80
C VAL A 29 -4.30 -21.90 36.21
N SER A 30 -3.08 -22.40 36.09
CA SER A 30 -1.82 -21.74 36.38
C SER A 30 -1.68 -20.39 35.65
N LYS A 31 -1.14 -19.41 36.40
CA LYS A 31 -0.79 -18.07 35.90
C LYS A 31 0.13 -18.16 34.68
N GLN A 32 -0.41 -17.86 33.50
CA GLN A 32 0.36 -17.32 32.37
C GLN A 32 0.48 -15.79 32.53
N PRO A 33 1.53 -15.15 31.99
CA PRO A 33 1.92 -13.80 32.38
C PRO A 33 0.79 -12.83 32.03
N SER A 34 0.27 -12.17 33.06
CA SER A 34 -0.72 -11.11 32.94
C SER A 34 -0.16 -10.03 32.02
N THR A 35 -0.71 -9.92 30.81
CA THR A 35 -0.66 -8.66 30.08
C THR A 35 -1.30 -7.63 30.99
N SER A 36 -0.48 -6.71 31.50
CA SER A 36 -0.93 -5.64 32.39
C SER A 36 -2.05 -4.88 31.70
N ASN A 37 -3.28 -5.07 32.17
CA ASN A 37 -4.46 -4.32 31.74
C ASN A 37 -4.27 -2.87 32.21
N ASN A 38 -3.52 -2.10 31.44
CA ASN A 38 -3.27 -0.69 31.69
C ASN A 38 -4.48 0.07 31.12
N LEU A 39 -5.53 0.23 31.95
CA LEU A 39 -6.78 0.94 31.62
C LEU A 39 -6.59 2.42 31.23
N THR A 40 -5.36 2.93 31.31
CA THR A 40 -5.04 4.35 31.18
C THR A 40 -4.82 4.82 29.73
N PHE A 41 -4.75 3.91 28.76
CA PHE A 41 -4.44 4.27 27.37
C PHE A 41 -5.65 4.13 26.45
N ASP A 42 -5.91 5.19 25.69
CA ASP A 42 -6.77 5.14 24.51
C ASP A 42 -6.18 4.15 23.49
N ARG A 43 -6.91 3.07 23.22
CA ARG A 43 -6.51 2.02 22.30
C ARG A 43 -7.23 2.19 20.97
N LYS A 44 -6.52 1.89 19.88
CA LYS A 44 -7.09 1.85 18.53
C LYS A 44 -6.76 0.52 17.87
N LEU A 45 -7.73 -0.03 17.15
CA LEU A 45 -7.50 -1.21 16.33
C LEU A 45 -6.91 -0.79 14.98
N ILE A 46 -5.72 -1.30 14.67
CA ILE A 46 -5.04 -1.04 13.40
C ILE A 46 -4.93 -2.36 12.62
N ILE A 47 -5.37 -2.34 11.36
CA ILE A 47 -5.18 -3.42 10.41
C ILE A 47 -4.05 -3.03 9.46
N ALA A 48 -3.01 -3.85 9.44
CA ALA A 48 -1.84 -3.68 8.59
C ALA A 48 -1.42 -5.02 8.00
N LYS A 49 -0.78 -4.98 6.85
CA LYS A 49 -0.06 -6.16 6.36
C LYS A 49 1.10 -6.47 7.31
N ASP A 50 1.35 -7.76 7.51
CA ASP A 50 2.51 -8.25 8.22
C ASP A 50 3.83 -7.63 7.71
N GLY A 51 4.71 -7.29 8.65
CA GLY A 51 6.00 -6.65 8.41
C GLY A 51 5.99 -5.15 8.06
N VAL A 52 4.81 -4.52 7.93
CA VAL A 52 4.70 -3.07 7.67
C VAL A 52 5.00 -2.28 8.94
N ILE A 53 4.36 -2.63 10.04
CA ILE A 53 4.58 -1.96 11.33
C ILE A 53 5.92 -2.44 11.91
N LYS A 54 6.81 -1.50 12.21
CA LYS A 54 8.13 -1.72 12.80
C LYS A 54 8.33 -0.65 13.86
N ASP A 55 8.84 -1.02 15.03
CA ASP A 55 8.81 -0.20 16.25
C ASP A 55 9.51 1.17 16.10
N ASP A 56 10.43 1.30 15.15
CA ASP A 56 11.23 2.52 14.98
C ASP A 56 10.49 3.65 14.24
N LYS A 57 9.28 3.42 13.72
CA LYS A 57 8.61 4.36 12.82
C LYS A 57 7.34 4.96 13.39
N LYS A 58 7.20 6.26 13.16
CA LYS A 58 6.04 7.05 13.58
C LYS A 58 5.16 7.39 12.39
N ALA A 59 3.86 7.52 12.65
CA ALA A 59 2.96 8.15 11.69
C ALA A 59 3.28 9.65 11.61
N MET A 60 3.29 10.16 10.39
CA MET A 60 3.63 11.53 10.02
C MET A 60 2.43 12.21 9.37
N LEU A 61 2.31 13.52 9.56
CA LEU A 61 1.22 14.29 9.00
C LEU A 61 1.68 14.92 7.68
N LEU A 62 0.98 14.63 6.60
CA LEU A 62 1.25 15.20 5.27
C LEU A 62 -0.04 15.69 4.62
N SER A 63 0.10 16.56 3.62
CA SER A 63 -1.04 17.04 2.81
C SER A 63 -1.61 15.91 1.95
N HIS A 64 -2.92 15.66 2.06
CA HIS A 64 -3.64 14.76 1.17
C HIS A 64 -3.55 15.25 -0.29
N PRO A 65 -3.20 14.39 -1.27
CA PRO A 65 -2.99 14.76 -2.67
C PRO A 65 -4.13 15.57 -3.32
N ARG A 66 -5.37 15.11 -3.11
CA ARG A 66 -6.58 15.69 -3.68
C ARG A 66 -7.14 16.89 -2.91
N THR A 67 -7.33 16.75 -1.60
CA THR A 67 -8.04 17.75 -0.77
C THR A 67 -7.12 18.76 -0.08
N ARG A 68 -5.81 18.48 -0.03
CA ARG A 68 -4.82 19.23 0.76
C ARG A 68 -5.05 19.24 2.27
N ALA A 69 -6.00 18.44 2.76
CA ALA A 69 -6.24 18.28 4.17
C ALA A 69 -5.06 17.55 4.85
N PRO A 70 -4.78 17.83 6.13
CA PRO A 70 -3.78 17.08 6.89
C PRO A 70 -4.23 15.63 7.09
N THR A 71 -3.45 14.68 6.58
CA THR A 71 -3.71 13.25 6.66
C THR A 71 -2.50 12.51 7.23
N LEU A 72 -2.74 11.46 8.00
CA LEU A 72 -1.69 10.63 8.59
C LEU A 72 -1.18 9.60 7.59
N TYR A 73 0.14 9.51 7.48
CA TYR A 73 0.85 8.53 6.69
C TYR A 73 1.88 7.81 7.55
N TYR A 74 2.11 6.53 7.27
CA TYR A 74 3.10 5.71 7.95
C TYR A 74 4.14 5.19 6.94
N GLY A 75 5.40 5.07 7.38
CA GLY A 75 6.49 4.59 6.53
C GLY A 75 7.16 5.68 5.68
N VAL A 76 6.87 6.95 5.94
CA VAL A 76 7.61 8.08 5.35
C VAL A 76 9.10 7.95 5.75
N GLY A 77 10.01 8.06 4.78
CA GLY A 77 11.45 7.84 4.99
C GLY A 77 11.93 6.37 5.00
N SER A 78 11.03 5.39 4.97
CA SER A 78 11.39 3.97 5.07
C SER A 78 12.00 3.36 3.80
N GLY A 79 11.93 4.02 2.64
CA GLY A 79 12.45 3.49 1.38
C GLY A 79 11.63 2.37 0.71
N ASN A 80 10.93 1.53 1.50
CA ASN A 80 10.02 0.48 1.02
C ASN A 80 8.59 1.01 0.86
N THR A 81 7.74 0.84 1.87
CA THR A 81 6.29 1.00 1.72
C THR A 81 5.79 2.25 2.44
N LEU A 82 4.99 3.06 1.74
CA LEU A 82 4.27 4.21 2.29
C LEU A 82 2.79 3.85 2.39
N CYS A 83 2.18 4.07 3.55
CA CYS A 83 0.77 3.77 3.79
C CYS A 83 0.01 5.00 4.29
N GLU A 84 -1.22 5.18 3.82
CA GLU A 84 -2.20 6.12 4.36
C GLU A 84 -2.97 5.46 5.52
N LEU A 85 -3.21 6.20 6.60
CA LEU A 85 -4.08 5.75 7.68
C LEU A 85 -5.53 6.13 7.38
N VAL A 86 -6.37 5.13 7.10
CA VAL A 86 -7.78 5.32 6.78
C VAL A 86 -8.63 4.81 7.93
N LYS A 87 -9.36 5.72 8.59
CA LYS A 87 -10.33 5.37 9.63
C LYS A 87 -11.65 4.92 8.98
N VAL A 88 -12.11 3.72 9.30
CA VAL A 88 -13.37 3.14 8.81
C VAL A 88 -14.28 2.88 9.99
N GLY A 89 -15.41 3.56 10.00
CA GLY A 89 -16.42 3.43 11.02
C GLY A 89 -17.31 4.67 11.13
N ASP A 90 -18.37 4.54 11.91
CA ASP A 90 -19.38 5.57 12.14
C ASP A 90 -19.34 6.12 13.58
N GLY A 91 -18.36 5.69 14.39
CA GLY A 91 -18.17 6.10 15.78
C GLY A 91 -19.23 5.57 16.75
N LYS A 92 -20.11 4.65 16.30
CA LYS A 92 -21.22 4.10 17.12
C LYS A 92 -20.99 2.64 17.49
N ARG A 93 -19.74 2.22 17.51
CA ARG A 93 -19.33 0.84 17.77
C ARG A 93 -18.28 0.86 18.87
N SER A 94 -18.25 -0.19 19.66
CA SER A 94 -17.23 -0.43 20.68
C SER A 94 -16.59 -1.79 20.44
N LEU A 95 -15.30 -1.92 20.74
CA LEU A 95 -14.58 -3.19 20.61
C LEU A 95 -14.32 -3.79 21.99
N LEU A 96 -14.57 -5.09 22.13
CA LEU A 96 -14.17 -5.86 23.30
C LEU A 96 -12.81 -6.50 23.01
N ILE A 97 -11.77 -6.05 23.70
CA ILE A 97 -10.40 -6.54 23.56
C ILE A 97 -9.94 -7.10 24.91
N GLY A 98 -9.81 -8.42 24.98
CA GLY A 98 -9.53 -9.13 26.23
C GLY A 98 -10.65 -8.91 27.26
N GLU A 99 -10.30 -8.36 28.42
CA GLU A 99 -11.23 -8.06 29.53
C GLU A 99 -11.71 -6.61 29.55
N SER A 100 -11.54 -5.88 28.45
CA SER A 100 -11.75 -4.43 28.42
C SER A 100 -12.52 -3.97 27.19
N ALA A 101 -13.32 -2.92 27.36
CA ALA A 101 -14.05 -2.27 26.28
C ALA A 101 -13.28 -1.04 25.79
N VAL A 102 -13.18 -0.90 24.47
CA VAL A 102 -12.72 0.30 23.78
C VAL A 102 -13.95 1.00 23.23
N GLU A 103 -14.19 2.23 23.67
CA GLU A 103 -15.36 3.02 23.27
C GLU A 103 -15.34 3.37 21.79
N ASP A 104 -14.18 3.75 21.24
CA ASP A 104 -13.99 3.97 19.78
C ASP A 104 -13.73 2.62 19.10
N GLY A 105 -14.81 2.00 18.61
CA GLY A 105 -14.75 0.73 17.90
C GLY A 105 -14.46 0.86 16.40
N ASP A 106 -14.11 2.05 15.93
CA ASP A 106 -13.72 2.25 14.54
C ASP A 106 -12.34 1.63 14.28
N VAL A 107 -12.15 1.17 13.04
CA VAL A 107 -10.95 0.43 12.64
C VAL A 107 -10.08 1.32 11.77
N VAL A 108 -8.77 1.35 12.02
CA VAL A 108 -7.80 2.08 11.20
C VAL A 108 -7.08 1.12 10.28
N PHE A 109 -7.12 1.39 8.98
CA PHE A 109 -6.40 0.62 7.97
C PHE A 109 -5.12 1.34 7.56
N LEU A 110 -4.04 0.60 7.43
CA LEU A 110 -2.82 1.05 6.76
C LEU A 110 -2.89 0.65 5.28
N VAL A 111 -3.30 1.58 4.44
CA VAL A 111 -3.52 1.37 3.01
C VAL A 111 -2.28 1.80 2.23
N PRO A 112 -1.58 0.89 1.51
CA PRO A 112 -0.42 1.27 0.71
C PRO A 112 -0.78 2.31 -0.36
N ILE A 113 0.03 3.37 -0.45
CA ILE A 113 -0.15 4.45 -1.43
C ILE A 113 1.14 4.68 -2.19
N ASN A 114 1.02 5.00 -3.49
CA ASN A 114 2.17 5.39 -4.28
C ASN A 114 2.64 6.81 -3.89
N PRO A 115 3.92 7.00 -3.50
CA PRO A 115 4.42 8.31 -3.08
C PRO A 115 4.36 9.38 -4.18
N LEU A 116 4.27 8.99 -5.45
CA LEU A 116 4.07 9.93 -6.55
C LEU A 116 2.83 10.80 -6.35
N PHE A 117 1.75 10.26 -5.78
CA PHE A 117 0.52 11.05 -5.54
C PHE A 117 0.74 12.20 -4.57
N LEU A 118 1.67 12.10 -3.61
CA LEU A 118 1.98 13.20 -2.69
C LEU A 118 2.72 14.35 -3.39
N VAL A 119 3.56 14.02 -4.37
CA VAL A 119 4.42 15.00 -5.06
C VAL A 119 3.75 15.56 -6.33
N LEU A 120 2.84 14.81 -6.93
CA LEU A 120 2.11 15.19 -8.14
C LEU A 120 1.48 16.60 -8.07
N PRO A 121 0.84 17.02 -6.97
CA PRO A 121 0.22 18.33 -6.87
C PRO A 121 1.24 19.49 -6.81
N SER A 122 2.51 19.21 -6.48
CA SER A 122 3.62 20.16 -6.53
C SER A 122 4.24 20.19 -7.93
N LEU A 123 4.37 19.02 -8.58
CA LEU A 123 4.79 18.90 -9.98
C LEU A 123 3.85 19.65 -10.93
N GLU A 124 2.53 19.52 -10.73
CA GLU A 124 1.54 20.17 -11.57
C GLU A 124 1.61 21.70 -11.49
N LYS A 125 1.88 22.24 -10.29
CA LYS A 125 2.12 23.68 -10.08
C LYS A 125 3.35 24.17 -10.84
N LYS A 126 4.40 23.34 -10.93
CA LYS A 126 5.68 23.67 -11.55
C LYS A 126 5.86 23.10 -12.97
N LYS A 127 4.79 22.65 -13.63
CA LYS A 127 4.82 21.90 -14.92
C LYS A 127 5.63 22.51 -16.08
N LYS A 128 5.86 23.83 -16.07
CA LYS A 128 6.62 24.55 -17.10
C LYS A 128 8.13 24.54 -16.88
N HIS A 129 8.59 24.18 -15.68
CA HIS A 129 9.99 24.24 -15.28
C HIS A 129 10.47 22.83 -14.94
N ALA A 130 11.73 22.54 -15.25
CA ALA A 130 12.41 21.38 -14.70
C ALA A 130 12.72 21.66 -13.23
N VAL A 131 12.36 20.72 -12.34
CA VAL A 131 12.45 20.90 -10.89
C VAL A 131 13.31 19.80 -10.30
N THR A 132 14.18 20.13 -9.34
CA THR A 132 14.97 19.13 -8.63
C THR A 132 14.10 18.35 -7.65
N LEU A 133 14.56 17.17 -7.22
CA LEU A 133 13.85 16.40 -6.20
C LEU A 133 13.71 17.18 -4.88
N GLU A 134 14.72 17.92 -4.50
CA GLU A 134 14.74 18.72 -3.27
C GLU A 134 13.66 19.80 -3.33
N ASP A 135 13.57 20.53 -4.44
CA ASP A 135 12.56 21.57 -4.65
C ASP A 135 11.12 21.02 -4.72
N LEU A 136 10.94 19.73 -5.03
CA LEU A 136 9.63 19.07 -5.04
C LEU A 136 9.15 18.65 -3.66
N LEU A 137 10.08 18.37 -2.75
CA LEU A 137 9.80 17.87 -1.41
C LEU A 137 9.76 19.00 -0.35
N VAL A 138 9.88 20.25 -0.78
CA VAL A 138 9.69 21.42 0.08
C VAL A 138 8.20 21.75 0.19
N ASP A 139 7.64 21.52 1.37
CA ASP A 139 6.34 22.03 1.78
C ASP A 139 6.48 22.80 3.11
N PRO A 140 6.18 24.12 3.14
CA PRO A 140 6.27 24.93 4.36
C PRO A 140 5.39 24.43 5.50
N LEU A 141 4.25 23.80 5.18
CA LEU A 141 3.30 23.30 6.18
C LEU A 141 3.66 21.89 6.65
N PHE A 142 4.39 21.13 5.83
CA PHE A 142 4.70 19.72 6.08
C PHE A 142 6.18 19.42 5.79
N PRO A 143 7.11 19.83 6.67
CA PRO A 143 8.55 19.64 6.46
C PRO A 143 8.96 18.15 6.40
N GLN A 144 8.14 17.27 6.97
CA GLN A 144 8.29 15.81 6.97
C GLN A 144 8.26 15.21 5.55
N LEU A 145 7.77 15.96 4.54
CA LEU A 145 7.76 15.53 3.15
C LEU A 145 9.18 15.27 2.62
N ASN A 146 10.19 15.97 3.15
CA ASN A 146 11.59 15.82 2.75
C ASN A 146 12.16 14.42 3.01
N ASP A 147 11.60 13.69 3.99
CA ASP A 147 12.04 12.33 4.31
C ASP A 147 11.74 11.34 3.17
N LEU A 148 10.84 11.69 2.22
CA LEU A 148 10.59 10.89 1.02
C LEU A 148 11.75 10.88 0.02
N LYS A 149 12.80 11.70 0.20
CA LYS A 149 13.96 11.74 -0.69
C LYS A 149 14.61 10.37 -0.89
N ASN A 150 14.57 9.52 0.14
CA ASN A 150 15.16 8.18 0.13
C ASN A 150 14.22 7.10 -0.44
N SER A 151 13.00 7.47 -0.86
CA SER A 151 12.03 6.52 -1.41
C SER A 151 12.42 6.11 -2.84
N LYS A 152 12.84 4.85 -2.99
CA LYS A 152 13.13 4.27 -4.32
C LYS A 152 11.88 4.24 -5.21
N ASN A 153 10.73 3.95 -4.61
CA ASN A 153 9.45 3.92 -5.31
C ASN A 153 9.06 5.26 -5.90
N LEU A 154 9.34 6.36 -5.17
CA LEU A 154 9.12 7.71 -5.69
C LEU A 154 10.00 7.97 -6.92
N LEU A 155 11.30 7.68 -6.84
CA LEU A 155 12.23 7.89 -7.95
C LEU A 155 11.85 7.07 -9.20
N ILE A 156 11.46 5.81 -9.01
CA ILE A 156 11.01 4.94 -10.11
C ILE A 156 9.73 5.50 -10.74
N ALA A 157 8.78 5.95 -9.93
CA ALA A 157 7.53 6.52 -10.42
C ALA A 157 7.77 7.86 -11.16
N LEU A 158 8.64 8.72 -10.64
CA LEU A 158 9.02 9.98 -11.29
C LEU A 158 9.66 9.75 -12.66
N ARG A 159 10.55 8.76 -12.80
CA ARG A 159 11.17 8.41 -14.10
C ARG A 159 10.15 7.94 -15.14
N LYS A 160 9.04 7.32 -14.72
CA LYS A 160 7.97 6.86 -15.62
C LYS A 160 7.08 8.01 -16.10
N VAL A 161 6.90 9.04 -15.28
CA VAL A 161 5.90 10.10 -15.49
C VAL A 161 6.52 11.41 -15.96
N CYS A 162 7.77 11.67 -15.62
CA CYS A 162 8.47 12.91 -15.96
C CYS A 162 9.46 12.71 -17.12
N PHE A 163 9.76 13.79 -17.82
CA PHE A 163 10.95 13.91 -18.64
C PHE A 163 12.16 14.13 -17.72
N LEU A 164 13.22 13.35 -17.93
CA LEU A 164 14.44 13.37 -17.13
C LEU A 164 15.47 14.25 -17.83
N GLN A 165 15.94 15.28 -17.15
CA GLN A 165 17.06 16.11 -17.59
C GLN A 165 18.21 15.90 -16.61
N GLU A 166 19.21 15.14 -17.04
CA GLU A 166 20.42 14.89 -16.27
C GLU A 166 21.49 15.91 -16.66
N GLU A 167 21.75 16.85 -15.76
CA GLU A 167 22.94 17.71 -15.82
C GLU A 167 24.05 17.08 -14.97
N LYS A 168 25.32 17.46 -15.21
CA LYS A 168 26.56 16.82 -14.69
C LYS A 168 26.57 16.47 -13.18
N LYS A 169 25.69 17.07 -12.34
CA LYS A 169 25.52 16.75 -10.91
C LYS A 169 24.06 16.80 -10.41
N SER A 170 23.06 17.07 -11.24
CA SER A 170 21.68 17.24 -10.79
C SER A 170 20.70 16.60 -11.76
N ILE A 171 19.73 15.87 -11.20
CA ILE A 171 18.63 15.29 -11.95
C ILE A 171 17.43 16.21 -11.75
N SER A 172 16.95 16.79 -12.85
CA SER A 172 15.74 17.59 -12.85
C SER A 172 14.60 16.84 -13.53
N PHE A 173 13.41 17.00 -12.97
CA PHE A 173 12.19 16.33 -13.39
C PHE A 173 11.24 17.39 -13.95
N GLN A 174 10.79 17.18 -15.18
CA GLN A 174 9.74 17.99 -15.78
C GLN A 174 8.51 17.11 -16.04
N LEU A 175 7.33 17.57 -15.62
CA LEU A 175 6.10 16.80 -15.76
C LEU A 175 5.72 16.66 -17.25
N ASP A 176 5.54 15.43 -17.71
CA ASP A 176 5.01 15.13 -19.03
C ASP A 176 3.57 14.63 -18.91
N HIS A 177 2.63 15.43 -19.41
CA HIS A 177 1.20 15.10 -19.33
C HIS A 177 0.83 13.84 -20.13
N THR A 178 1.56 13.52 -21.20
CA THR A 178 1.27 12.34 -22.03
C THR A 178 1.64 11.06 -21.27
N LYS A 179 2.84 11.02 -20.71
CA LYS A 179 3.32 9.91 -19.85
C LYS A 179 2.50 9.79 -18.58
N LEU A 180 2.13 10.91 -17.94
CA LEU A 180 1.25 10.91 -16.77
C LEU A 180 -0.11 10.28 -17.11
N ALA A 181 -0.73 10.68 -18.22
CA ALA A 181 -2.03 10.16 -18.63
C ALA A 181 -1.97 8.66 -18.93
N GLU A 182 -0.93 8.20 -19.64
CA GLU A 182 -0.72 6.78 -19.89
C GLU A 182 -0.51 5.99 -18.59
N TRP A 183 0.28 6.52 -17.67
CA TRP A 183 0.52 5.91 -16.36
C TRP A 183 -0.77 5.83 -15.52
N LEU A 184 -1.55 6.92 -15.45
CA LEU A 184 -2.84 6.95 -14.77
C LEU A 184 -3.84 6.00 -15.40
N ARG A 185 -3.90 5.91 -16.74
CA ARG A 185 -4.77 4.98 -17.45
C ARG A 185 -4.42 3.54 -17.09
N LYS A 186 -3.14 3.17 -17.08
CA LYS A 186 -2.70 1.82 -16.65
C LYS A 186 -3.13 1.53 -15.20
N LYS A 187 -2.98 2.50 -14.29
CA LYS A 187 -3.43 2.37 -12.88
C LYS A 187 -4.94 2.23 -12.76
N TYR A 188 -5.71 2.94 -13.56
CA TYR A 188 -7.16 2.83 -13.61
C TYR A 188 -7.62 1.47 -14.14
N GLU A 189 -7.04 0.99 -15.25
CA GLU A 189 -7.39 -0.34 -15.79
C GLU A 189 -7.04 -1.46 -14.80
N MET A 190 -5.92 -1.34 -14.08
CA MET A 190 -5.60 -2.26 -12.97
C MET A 190 -6.67 -2.21 -11.88
N ALA A 191 -7.05 -1.02 -11.41
CA ALA A 191 -8.09 -0.85 -10.39
C ALA A 191 -9.46 -1.38 -10.83
N LYS A 192 -9.79 -1.24 -12.12
CA LYS A 192 -11.03 -1.73 -12.70
C LYS A 192 -11.08 -3.26 -12.70
N LYS A 193 -10.01 -3.93 -13.11
CA LYS A 193 -9.90 -5.40 -13.06
C LYS A 193 -10.11 -5.95 -11.65
N ILE A 194 -9.44 -5.35 -10.67
CA ILE A 194 -9.57 -5.69 -9.24
C ILE A 194 -11.02 -5.56 -8.76
N ARG A 195 -11.72 -4.51 -9.17
CA ARG A 195 -13.11 -4.31 -8.78
C ARG A 195 -14.03 -5.34 -9.43
N ASP A 196 -13.74 -5.71 -10.67
CA ASP A 196 -14.60 -6.59 -11.46
C ASP A 196 -14.33 -8.10 -11.20
N SER A 197 -13.27 -8.47 -10.44
CA SER A 197 -12.95 -9.86 -10.07
C SER A 197 -12.38 -10.02 -8.64
N GLU A 198 -13.04 -10.83 -7.78
CA GLU A 198 -12.61 -11.10 -6.39
C GLU A 198 -11.28 -11.86 -6.29
N GLU A 199 -11.00 -12.81 -7.20
CA GLU A 199 -9.72 -13.53 -7.25
C GLU A 199 -8.56 -12.61 -7.71
N GLU A 200 -8.83 -11.70 -8.64
CA GLU A 200 -7.83 -10.72 -9.10
C GLU A 200 -7.54 -9.66 -8.02
N ALA A 201 -8.52 -9.33 -7.17
CA ALA A 201 -8.31 -8.47 -6.02
C ALA A 201 -7.35 -9.08 -4.98
N LEU A 202 -7.50 -10.38 -4.71
CA LEU A 202 -6.59 -11.13 -3.82
C LEU A 202 -5.20 -11.29 -4.44
N ASN A 203 -5.12 -11.62 -5.73
CA ASN A 203 -3.85 -11.69 -6.45
C ASN A 203 -3.16 -10.33 -6.51
N TYR A 204 -3.88 -9.23 -6.71
CA TYR A 204 -3.31 -7.89 -6.70
C TYR A 204 -2.81 -7.46 -5.33
N MET A 205 -3.57 -7.78 -4.27
CA MET A 205 -3.07 -7.59 -2.91
C MET A 205 -1.77 -8.37 -2.72
N GLN A 206 -1.65 -9.60 -3.22
CA GLN A 206 -0.39 -10.35 -3.16
C GLN A 206 0.70 -9.76 -4.07
N GLU A 207 0.37 -9.30 -5.27
CA GLU A 207 1.32 -8.84 -6.29
C GLU A 207 1.90 -7.45 -5.97
N VAL A 208 1.11 -6.48 -5.49
CA VAL A 208 1.62 -5.19 -4.97
C VAL A 208 2.56 -5.41 -3.77
N LEU A 209 2.27 -6.46 -3.00
CA LEU A 209 3.02 -6.85 -1.82
C LEU A 209 4.25 -7.72 -2.12
N LEU A 210 4.32 -8.32 -3.31
CA LEU A 210 5.43 -9.12 -3.82
C LEU A 210 6.31 -8.32 -4.78
N GLU A 211 5.80 -7.35 -5.54
CA GLU A 211 6.56 -6.58 -6.54
C GLU A 211 7.74 -5.82 -5.91
N GLU A 212 7.60 -5.25 -4.70
CA GLU A 212 8.70 -4.53 -4.03
C GLU A 212 9.86 -5.48 -3.70
N HIS A 213 9.57 -6.70 -3.27
CA HIS A 213 10.58 -7.67 -2.82
C HIS A 213 11.10 -8.53 -3.98
N TYR A 214 10.25 -8.86 -4.94
CA TYR A 214 10.58 -9.61 -6.15
C TYR A 214 11.43 -8.77 -7.11
N ASN A 215 11.15 -7.47 -7.27
CA ASN A 215 12.01 -6.60 -8.07
C ASN A 215 13.37 -6.37 -7.41
N LEU A 216 13.43 -6.27 -6.08
CA LEU A 216 14.70 -6.23 -5.34
C LEU A 216 15.47 -7.54 -5.48
N LEU A 217 14.82 -8.70 -5.31
CA LEU A 217 15.43 -10.02 -5.54
C LEU A 217 15.91 -10.19 -6.99
N ARG A 218 15.14 -9.73 -7.99
CA ARG A 218 15.51 -9.81 -9.40
C ARG A 218 16.74 -8.94 -9.73
N ILE A 219 16.85 -7.77 -9.11
CA ILE A 219 18.03 -6.89 -9.22
C ILE A 219 19.23 -7.49 -8.47
N THR A 220 19.02 -8.01 -7.26
CA THR A 220 20.06 -8.60 -6.41
C THR A 220 20.57 -9.94 -6.95
N LEU A 221 19.71 -10.73 -7.60
CA LEU A 221 20.04 -12.01 -8.25
C LEU A 221 20.55 -11.82 -9.69
N GLY A 222 20.70 -10.58 -10.18
CA GLY A 222 21.26 -10.30 -11.50
C GLY A 222 20.38 -10.71 -12.69
N LEU A 223 19.10 -10.96 -12.47
CA LEU A 223 18.12 -11.37 -13.48
C LEU A 223 17.60 -10.14 -14.27
N LYS A 224 18.51 -9.40 -14.92
CA LYS A 224 18.14 -8.52 -16.04
C LYS A 224 17.91 -9.40 -17.27
N ASP A 225 16.73 -9.29 -17.88
CA ASP A 225 16.58 -9.69 -19.28
C ASP A 225 17.46 -8.75 -20.10
N LYS A 226 18.33 -9.33 -20.95
CA LYS A 226 19.15 -8.57 -21.91
C LYS A 226 18.24 -7.59 -22.66
N GLU A 227 18.66 -6.32 -22.74
CA GLU A 227 17.98 -5.33 -23.58
C GLU A 227 17.78 -5.86 -25.01
N PRO A 228 16.63 -5.58 -25.65
CA PRO A 228 16.24 -6.19 -26.92
C PRO A 228 17.21 -5.90 -28.07
N GLU A 229 18.07 -4.89 -27.97
CA GLU A 229 19.06 -4.57 -29.01
C GLU A 229 20.14 -5.64 -29.19
N LYS A 230 20.45 -6.46 -28.16
CA LYS A 230 21.50 -7.49 -28.28
C LYS A 230 21.00 -8.84 -28.81
N VAL A 231 19.68 -9.05 -28.86
CA VAL A 231 19.10 -10.30 -29.37
C VAL A 231 19.07 -10.30 -30.91
N GLU A 232 18.89 -9.15 -31.55
CA GLU A 232 18.94 -9.05 -33.01
C GLU A 232 20.36 -9.23 -33.58
N GLU A 233 21.40 -8.77 -32.87
CA GLU A 233 22.79 -9.01 -33.27
C GLU A 233 23.22 -10.48 -33.11
N GLU A 234 22.85 -11.14 -32.01
CA GLU A 234 23.12 -12.57 -31.81
C GLU A 234 22.34 -13.44 -32.82
N ALA A 235 21.09 -13.09 -33.14
CA ALA A 235 20.28 -13.77 -34.16
C ALA A 235 20.81 -13.55 -35.59
N ASN A 236 21.31 -12.36 -35.92
CA ASN A 236 21.91 -12.07 -37.22
C ASN A 236 23.29 -12.73 -37.39
N ASN A 237 24.06 -12.86 -36.32
CA ASN A 237 25.35 -13.57 -36.35
C ASN A 237 25.17 -15.09 -36.49
N LEU A 238 24.12 -15.68 -35.89
CA LEU A 238 23.79 -17.10 -36.06
C LEU A 238 23.26 -17.43 -37.48
N LYS A 239 22.52 -16.50 -38.11
CA LYS A 239 22.10 -16.63 -39.53
C LYS A 239 23.26 -16.48 -40.52
N ARG A 240 24.32 -15.74 -40.15
CA ARG A 240 25.53 -15.58 -40.98
C ARG A 240 26.46 -16.80 -40.89
N SER A 241 26.48 -17.55 -39.79
CA SER A 241 27.31 -18.75 -39.65
C SER A 241 26.71 -19.97 -40.38
N THR A 242 25.39 -20.13 -40.39
CA THR A 242 24.69 -21.25 -41.05
C THR A 242 24.75 -21.18 -42.59
N LYS A 243 24.88 -19.99 -43.19
CA LYS A 243 25.11 -19.83 -44.64
C LYS A 243 26.53 -20.20 -45.10
N LYS A 244 27.52 -20.24 -44.20
CA LYS A 244 28.90 -20.66 -44.56
C LYS A 244 29.06 -22.18 -44.56
N THR A 245 28.33 -22.92 -43.73
CA THR A 245 28.41 -24.39 -43.67
C THR A 245 27.67 -25.10 -44.82
N THR A 246 26.65 -24.49 -45.43
CA THR A 246 25.95 -25.11 -46.59
C THR A 246 26.73 -25.04 -47.91
N LYS A 247 27.73 -24.16 -48.03
CA LYS A 247 28.61 -24.11 -49.23
C LYS A 247 29.77 -25.11 -49.22
N GLN A 248 30.11 -25.70 -48.07
CA GLN A 248 31.18 -26.72 -47.99
C GLN A 248 30.68 -28.17 -48.09
N GLY A 249 29.36 -28.41 -47.95
CA GLY A 249 28.77 -29.75 -48.08
C GLY A 249 28.49 -30.22 -49.52
N ALA A 250 28.48 -29.32 -50.51
CA ALA A 250 28.12 -29.67 -51.89
C ALA A 250 29.31 -30.12 -52.78
N LYS A 251 30.55 -30.14 -52.25
CA LYS A 251 31.76 -30.49 -53.02
C LYS A 251 32.34 -31.89 -52.71
N LYS A 252 31.64 -32.71 -51.91
CA LYS A 252 32.07 -34.07 -51.51
C LYS A 252 31.01 -35.15 -51.81
N ARG A 253 30.40 -35.11 -53.00
CA ARG A 253 29.60 -36.22 -53.57
C ARG A 253 29.65 -36.18 -55.10
N LYS A 254 30.82 -36.34 -55.69
CA LYS A 254 31.03 -36.75 -57.09
C LYS A 254 32.43 -37.35 -57.23
N THR A 255 32.53 -38.62 -56.89
CA THR A 255 33.50 -39.60 -57.41
C THR A 255 32.90 -40.96 -57.16
#